data_AF-A0A392S5V6-F1
#
_entry.id   AF-A0A392S5V6-F1
#
_cell.length_a   1.000
_cell.length_b   1.000
_cell.length_c   1.000
_cell.angle_alpha   90.00
_cell.angle_beta   90.00
_cell.angle_gamma   90.00
#
_symmetry.space_group_name_H-M   'P 1'
#
loop_
_entity.id
_entity.type
_entity.pdbx_description
1 polymer ?
#
loop_
_entity_poly.entity_id
_entity_poly.type
_entity_poly.pdbx_seq_one_letter_code
_entity_poly.pdbx_strand_id
1 'polypeptide(L)'
;ELEEKMKSAEVTLIAEEERKANPAGLYADFSRADLVKMVLDWQGSVVEVSSSQFCNAIAQIQLLNPNVEFNLDGLDEEKEVRDGQIATPPEGDN
;
A
#
# COMPACT_ATOMS: atom_id res chain seq x y z
N GLU A 1 27.95 -31.27 12.00
CA GLU A 1 27.74 -30.58 13.30
C GLU A 1 27.58 -29.06 13.16
N LEU A 2 28.49 -28.33 12.48
CA LEU A 2 28.36 -26.87 12.34
C LEU A 2 27.19 -26.44 11.45
N GLU A 3 27.00 -27.08 10.28
CA GLU A 3 25.86 -26.78 9.39
C GLU A 3 24.50 -27.03 10.05
N GLU A 4 24.41 -28.10 10.85
CA GLU A 4 23.19 -28.45 11.58
C GLU A 4 22.87 -27.40 12.67
N LYS A 5 23.89 -26.91 13.37
CA LYS A 5 23.78 -25.79 14.33
C LYS A 5 23.35 -24.49 13.65
N MET A 6 23.88 -24.18 12.47
CA MET A 6 23.48 -23.01 11.69
C MET A 6 22.04 -23.09 11.23
N LYS A 7 21.60 -24.27 10.76
CA LYS A 7 20.22 -24.51 10.33
C LYS A 7 19.24 -24.40 11.49
N SER A 8 19.61 -24.88 12.67
CA SER A 8 18.81 -24.72 13.90
C SER A 8 18.70 -23.26 14.34
N ALA A 9 19.78 -22.49 14.22
CA ALA A 9 19.78 -21.06 14.53
C ALA A 9 18.88 -20.29 13.54
N GLU A 10 18.95 -20.59 12.25
CA GLU A 10 18.11 -20.00 11.21
C GLU A 10 16.62 -20.26 11.46
N VAL A 11 16.23 -21.51 11.77
CA VAL A 11 14.84 -21.87 12.09
C VAL A 11 14.34 -21.10 13.33
N THR A 12 15.20 -20.91 14.33
CA THR A 12 14.84 -20.18 15.55
C THR A 12 14.62 -18.68 15.27
N LEU A 13 15.48 -18.08 14.43
CA LEU A 13 15.35 -16.67 14.04
C LEU A 13 14.07 -16.44 13.22
N ILE A 14 13.76 -17.32 12.27
CA ILE A 14 12.53 -17.23 11.47
C ILE A 14 11.29 -17.30 12.36
N ALA A 15 11.27 -18.20 13.34
CA ALA A 15 10.15 -18.32 14.27
C ALA A 15 9.97 -17.08 15.17
N GLU A 16 11.06 -16.42 15.57
CA GLU A 16 11.00 -15.17 16.33
C GLU A 16 10.48 -14.00 15.48
N GLU A 17 10.96 -13.87 14.25
CA GLU A 17 10.48 -12.86 13.30
C GLU A 17 9.02 -13.07 12.93
N GLU A 18 8.58 -14.31 12.72
CA GLU A 18 7.18 -14.65 12.45
C GLU A 18 6.29 -14.25 13.63
N ARG A 19 6.69 -14.56 14.87
CA ARG A 19 5.93 -14.17 16.06
C ARG A 19 5.81 -12.65 16.20
N LYS A 20 6.80 -11.88 15.74
CA LYS A 20 6.77 -10.42 15.73
C LYS A 20 5.88 -9.86 14.63
N ALA A 21 5.93 -10.43 13.43
CA ALA A 21 5.14 -10.00 12.28
C ALA A 21 3.66 -10.44 12.38
N ASN A 22 3.39 -11.57 13.04
CA ASN A 22 2.08 -12.18 13.18
C ASN A 22 1.76 -12.51 14.66
N PRO A 23 1.63 -11.49 15.53
CA PRO A 23 1.39 -11.70 16.96
C PRO A 23 0.05 -12.39 17.27
N ALA A 24 -0.92 -12.30 16.35
CA ALA A 24 -2.22 -12.96 16.47
C ALA A 24 -2.25 -14.39 15.89
N GLY A 25 -1.16 -14.86 15.27
CA GLY A 25 -1.11 -16.17 14.65
C GLY A 25 -2.00 -16.31 13.39
N LEU A 26 -2.51 -15.22 12.84
CA LEU A 26 -3.48 -15.20 11.74
C LEU A 26 -2.98 -15.90 10.48
N TYR A 27 -1.67 -15.84 10.22
CA TYR A 27 -1.02 -16.41 9.04
C TYR A 27 -0.18 -17.66 9.31
N ALA A 28 -0.25 -18.25 10.52
CA ALA A 28 0.63 -19.37 10.90
C ALA A 28 0.39 -20.64 10.05
N ASP A 29 -0.84 -20.81 9.55
CA ASP A 29 -1.23 -21.95 8.71
C ASP A 29 -1.23 -21.60 7.21
N PHE A 30 -0.81 -20.39 6.82
CA PHE A 30 -0.87 -19.95 5.44
C PHE A 30 0.24 -20.61 4.62
N SER A 31 -0.12 -21.11 3.44
CA SER A 31 0.91 -21.44 2.45
C SER A 31 1.54 -20.17 1.89
N ARG A 32 2.71 -20.31 1.25
CA ARG A 32 3.34 -19.20 0.50
C ARG A 32 2.38 -18.61 -0.53
N ALA A 33 1.52 -19.43 -1.16
CA ALA A 33 0.55 -18.95 -2.14
C ALA A 33 -0.56 -18.10 -1.47
N ASP A 34 -1.01 -18.49 -0.27
CA ASP A 34 -2.03 -17.75 0.47
C ASP A 34 -1.52 -16.39 0.94
N LEU A 35 -0.26 -16.31 1.39
CA LEU A 35 0.38 -15.03 1.73
C LEU A 35 0.49 -14.10 0.51
N VAL A 36 0.94 -14.63 -0.64
CA VAL A 36 1.03 -13.84 -1.88
C VAL A 36 -0.35 -13.34 -2.31
N LYS A 37 -1.37 -14.21 -2.26
CA LYS A 37 -2.73 -13.83 -2.59
C LYS A 37 -3.24 -12.71 -1.68
N MET A 38 -3.04 -12.81 -0.38
CA MET A 38 -3.46 -11.78 0.57
C MET A 38 -2.80 -10.42 0.30
N VAL A 39 -1.51 -10.40 -0.02
CA VAL A 39 -0.82 -9.14 -0.38
C VAL A 39 -1.45 -8.53 -1.63
N LEU A 40 -1.72 -9.33 -2.66
CA LEU A 40 -2.36 -8.85 -3.90
C LEU A 40 -3.78 -8.34 -3.65
N ASP A 41 -4.58 -9.08 -2.87
CA ASP A 41 -5.95 -8.69 -2.51
C ASP A 41 -5.94 -7.36 -1.71
N TRP A 42 -5.02 -7.22 -0.77
CA TRP A 42 -4.85 -6.00 0.01
C TRP A 42 -4.40 -4.82 -0.86
N GLN A 43 -3.42 -5.03 -1.75
CA GLN A 43 -2.96 -4.00 -2.69
C GLN A 43 -4.10 -3.51 -3.59
N GLY A 44 -4.88 -4.44 -4.17
CA GLY A 44 -6.05 -4.10 -4.97
C GLY A 44 -7.09 -3.30 -4.17
N SER A 45 -7.36 -3.72 -2.93
CA SER A 45 -8.31 -3.02 -2.04
C SER A 45 -7.84 -1.60 -1.69
N VAL A 46 -6.55 -1.38 -1.43
CA VAL A 46 -6.04 -0.05 -1.09
C VAL A 46 -6.15 0.91 -2.28
N VAL A 47 -5.86 0.44 -3.50
CA VAL A 47 -5.99 1.28 -4.71
C VAL A 47 -7.44 1.69 -4.93
N GLU A 48 -8.38 0.75 -4.86
CA GLU A 48 -9.81 1.05 -5.04
C GLU A 48 -10.33 2.04 -3.97
N VAL A 49 -9.93 1.84 -2.71
CA VAL A 49 -10.30 2.73 -1.61
C VAL A 49 -9.72 4.14 -1.80
N SER A 50 -8.45 4.25 -2.16
CA SER A 50 -7.80 5.54 -2.42
C SER A 50 -8.46 6.31 -3.56
N SER A 51 -8.78 5.62 -4.67
CA SER A 51 -9.45 6.25 -5.82
C SER A 51 -10.86 6.73 -5.47
N SER A 52 -11.60 5.95 -4.69
CA SER A 52 -12.92 6.32 -4.17
C SER A 52 -12.85 7.54 -3.24
N GLN A 53 -11.88 7.56 -2.33
CA GLN A 53 -11.67 8.70 -1.42
C GLN A 53 -11.29 9.97 -2.19
N PHE A 54 -10.43 9.86 -3.19
CA PHE A 54 -10.04 10.96 -4.06
C PHE A 54 -11.25 11.56 -4.77
N CYS A 55 -12.03 10.72 -5.48
CA CYS A 55 -13.25 11.16 -6.17
C CYS A 55 -14.25 11.82 -5.21
N ASN A 56 -14.42 11.26 -4.01
CA ASN A 56 -15.30 11.83 -3.00
C ASN A 56 -14.82 13.20 -2.51
N ALA A 57 -13.52 13.38 -2.30
CA ALA A 57 -12.96 14.69 -1.93
C ALA A 57 -13.21 15.74 -3.01
N ILE A 58 -13.03 15.40 -4.29
CA ILE A 58 -13.32 16.29 -5.42
C ILE A 58 -14.81 16.68 -5.45
N ALA A 59 -15.71 15.70 -5.28
CA ALA A 59 -17.15 15.97 -5.25
C ALA A 59 -17.54 16.92 -4.10
N GLN A 60 -16.94 16.75 -2.91
CA GLN A 60 -17.15 17.66 -1.79
C GLN A 60 -16.64 19.07 -2.08
N ILE A 61 -15.46 19.20 -2.69
CA ILE A 61 -14.90 20.51 -3.08
C ILE A 61 -15.82 21.22 -4.07
N GLN A 62 -16.33 20.51 -5.09
CA GLN A 62 -17.27 21.06 -6.06
C GLN A 62 -18.58 21.51 -5.39
N LEU A 63 -19.13 20.67 -4.50
CA LEU A 63 -20.35 20.98 -3.77
C LEU A 63 -20.21 22.24 -2.89
N LEU A 64 -19.07 22.39 -2.21
CA LEU A 64 -18.81 23.52 -1.32
C LEU A 64 -18.52 24.83 -2.06
N ASN A 65 -18.22 24.78 -3.36
CA ASN A 65 -17.86 25.93 -4.18
C ASN A 65 -18.73 26.04 -5.44
N PRO A 66 -20.05 26.23 -5.30
CA PRO A 66 -21.01 26.12 -6.42
C PRO A 66 -20.88 27.22 -7.48
N ASN A 67 -20.16 28.31 -7.19
CA ASN A 67 -19.97 29.45 -8.09
C ASN A 67 -18.58 29.46 -8.76
N VAL A 68 -17.79 28.40 -8.56
CA VAL A 68 -16.46 28.26 -9.14
C VAL A 68 -16.51 27.14 -10.18
N GLU A 69 -16.09 27.45 -11.41
CA GLU A 69 -15.87 26.44 -12.43
C GLU A 69 -14.49 25.81 -12.21
N PHE A 70 -14.47 24.50 -11.94
CA PHE A 70 -13.23 23.76 -11.71
C PHE A 70 -12.68 23.22 -13.02
N ASN A 71 -11.42 23.53 -13.33
CA ASN A 71 -10.68 22.82 -14.35
C ASN A 71 -10.14 21.51 -13.76
N LEU A 72 -10.56 20.38 -14.32
CA LEU A 72 -10.15 19.04 -13.88
C LEU A 72 -9.14 18.39 -14.83
N ASP A 73 -8.69 19.10 -15.87
CA ASP A 73 -7.75 18.58 -16.85
C ASP A 73 -6.44 18.17 -16.17
N GLY A 74 -6.04 16.91 -16.39
CA GLY A 74 -4.81 16.35 -15.82
C GLY A 74 -4.91 15.98 -14.34
N LEU A 75 -6.07 16.13 -13.70
CA LEU A 75 -6.31 15.69 -12.33
C LEU A 75 -6.21 14.16 -12.25
N ASP A 76 -5.33 13.67 -11.38
CA ASP A 76 -4.97 12.25 -11.28
C ASP A 76 -4.42 12.00 -9.87
N GLU A 77 -4.83 10.88 -9.28
CA GLU A 77 -4.56 10.50 -7.88
C GLU A 77 -3.07 10.25 -7.59
N GLU A 78 -2.27 9.95 -8.62
CA GLU A 78 -0.83 9.69 -8.52
C GLU A 78 0.01 10.94 -8.86
N LYS A 79 -0.62 12.05 -9.24
CA LYS A 79 0.09 13.30 -9.56
C LYS A 79 0.18 14.22 -8.34
N GLU A 80 1.14 15.14 -8.40
CA GLU A 80 1.29 16.18 -7.39
C GLU A 80 1.41 17.57 -8.02
N VAL A 81 1.15 18.60 -7.22
CA VAL A 81 1.32 19.99 -7.64
C VAL A 81 2.76 20.41 -7.36
N ARG A 82 3.54 20.65 -8.42
CA ARG A 82 4.89 21.23 -8.35
C ARG A 82 4.94 22.50 -9.19
N ASP A 83 5.43 23.59 -8.60
CA ASP A 83 5.53 24.90 -9.25
C ASP A 83 4.22 25.38 -9.91
N GLY A 84 3.08 25.03 -9.31
CA GLY A 84 1.74 25.37 -9.80
C GLY A 84 1.24 24.51 -10.97
N GLN A 85 1.94 23.45 -11.34
CA GLN A 85 1.54 22.51 -12.38
C GLN A 85 1.31 21.10 -11.80
N ILE A 86 0.36 20.38 -12.39
CA ILE A 86 0.14 18.96 -12.07
C ILE A 86 1.21 18.13 -12.79
N ALA A 87 2.03 17.39 -12.05
CA ALA A 87 3.17 16.66 -12.58
C ALA A 87 3.28 15.24 -11.98
N THR A 88 3.89 14.32 -12.72
CA THR A 88 4.25 12.99 -12.19
C THR A 88 5.36 13.14 -11.16
N PRO A 89 5.20 12.60 -9.92
CA PRO A 89 6.27 12.46 -8.91
C PRO A 89 7.61 12.08 -9.55
N PRO A 90 8.75 12.66 -9.12
CA PRO A 90 10.04 12.12 -9.54
C PRO A 90 10.11 10.66 -9.08
N GLU A 91 10.70 9.79 -9.88
CA GLU A 91 11.01 8.44 -9.43
C GLU A 91 11.88 8.58 -8.17
N GLY A 92 11.41 8.05 -7.04
CA GLY A 92 12.22 8.04 -5.83
C GLY A 92 13.50 7.25 -6.08
N ASP A 93 14.63 7.78 -5.61
CA ASP A 93 15.87 7.00 -5.52
C ASP A 93 15.58 5.80 -4.59
N ASN A 94 15.34 4.63 -5.18
CA ASN A 94 15.21 3.36 -4.45
C ASN A 94 16.56 2.87 -3.95
#